data_AF-A0A838QDE2-F1
#
_entry.id   AF-A0A838QDE2-F1
#
_cell.length_a   1.000
_cell.length_b   1.000
_cell.length_c   1.000
_cell.angle_alpha   90.00
_cell.angle_beta   90.00
_cell.angle_gamma   90.00
#
_symmetry.space_group_name_H-M   'P 1'
#
loop_
_entity.id
_entity.type
_entity.pdbx_description
1 polymer ?
#
loop_
_entity_poly.entity_id
_entity_poly.type
_entity_poly.pdbx_seq_one_letter_code
_entity_poly.pdbx_strand_id
1 'polypeptide(L)'
;MARYTGAVCRLCRREDMKLFLKGERCYTDKCGYERRSYPPGQHGQSRRKKRSDYGEQLREKQKVKRIYGIAERQFRGYYYKALRTKGVSGHMLIQLLERRLDNVVYRMGFASDHAEARQLVRHGHFTINGKKVNIPSYL
;
A
#
# COMPACT_ATOMS: atom_id res chain seq x y z
N MET A 1 15.28 -1.81 7.59
CA MET A 1 14.07 -0.95 7.62
C MET A 1 12.83 -1.82 7.64
N ALA A 2 11.92 -1.60 8.59
CA ALA A 2 10.71 -2.41 8.71
C ALA A 2 9.72 -2.10 7.57
N ARG A 3 9.75 -2.93 6.52
CA ARG A 3 8.70 -3.00 5.48
C ARG A 3 8.37 -4.46 5.21
N TYR A 4 7.21 -4.71 4.62
CA TYR A 4 6.85 -6.06 4.20
C TYR A 4 7.69 -6.48 2.99
N THR A 5 8.48 -7.55 3.13
CA THR A 5 9.32 -8.13 2.07
C THR A 5 8.87 -9.53 1.62
N GLY A 6 7.80 -10.05 2.22
CA GLY A 6 7.27 -11.37 1.91
C GLY A 6 6.47 -11.41 0.59
N ALA A 7 5.85 -12.57 0.33
CA ALA A 7 5.06 -12.80 -0.87
C ALA A 7 3.84 -11.87 -0.99
N VAL A 8 3.93 -10.81 -1.79
CA VAL A 8 2.89 -9.75 -1.89
C VAL A 8 1.56 -10.19 -2.51
N CYS A 9 1.55 -11.13 -3.48
CA CYS A 9 0.30 -11.59 -4.10
C CYS A 9 -0.66 -12.27 -3.11
N ARG A 10 -0.11 -12.81 -2.00
CA ARG A 10 -0.94 -13.39 -0.92
C ARG A 10 -1.78 -12.31 -0.23
N LEU A 11 -1.30 -11.07 -0.23
CA LEU A 11 -2.00 -9.94 0.38
C LEU A 11 -3.21 -9.55 -0.46
N CYS A 12 -3.07 -9.48 -1.79
CA CYS A 12 -4.19 -9.27 -2.72
C CYS A 12 -5.28 -10.33 -2.51
N ARG A 13 -4.87 -11.61 -2.46
CA ARG A 13 -5.78 -12.74 -2.17
C ARG A 13 -6.47 -12.63 -0.82
N ARG A 14 -5.77 -12.15 0.22
CA ARG A 14 -6.35 -12.00 1.56
C ARG A 14 -7.36 -10.86 1.64
N GLU A 15 -7.08 -9.75 0.95
CA GLU A 15 -7.95 -8.58 0.92
C GLU A 15 -9.03 -8.65 -0.17
N ASP A 16 -9.05 -9.73 -0.93
CA ASP A 16 -10.07 -10.02 -1.94
C ASP A 16 -10.15 -8.97 -3.07
N MET A 17 -9.04 -8.30 -3.35
CA MET A 17 -8.94 -7.28 -4.39
C MET A 17 -7.53 -7.21 -4.97
N LYS A 18 -7.39 -6.74 -6.20
CA LYS A 18 -6.08 -6.42 -6.79
C LYS A 18 -5.52 -5.17 -6.11
N LEU A 19 -4.35 -5.30 -5.48
CA LEU A 19 -3.62 -4.20 -4.83
C LEU A 19 -2.46 -3.66 -5.69
N PHE A 20 -2.24 -4.21 -6.89
CA PHE A 20 -1.19 -3.76 -7.84
C PHE A 20 0.24 -3.68 -7.28
N LEU A 21 0.62 -4.62 -6.40
CA LEU A 21 1.93 -4.62 -5.72
C LEU A 21 3.09 -5.23 -6.52
N LYS A 22 2.93 -5.52 -7.82
CA LYS A 22 3.95 -6.15 -8.69
C LYS A 22 4.01 -5.54 -10.10
N GLY A 23 3.59 -4.29 -10.26
CA GLY A 23 3.57 -3.61 -11.56
C GLY A 23 2.88 -4.42 -12.66
N GLU A 24 3.55 -4.57 -13.79
CA GLU A 24 3.03 -5.19 -15.02
C GLU A 24 2.45 -6.59 -14.81
N ARG A 25 3.05 -7.40 -13.94
CA ARG A 25 2.57 -8.77 -13.68
C ARG A 25 1.14 -8.79 -13.12
N CYS A 26 0.70 -7.73 -12.45
CA CYS A 26 -0.67 -7.63 -11.93
C CYS A 26 -1.74 -7.45 -13.02
N TYR A 27 -1.34 -7.06 -14.24
CA TYR A 27 -2.23 -6.90 -15.40
C TYR A 27 -2.30 -8.14 -16.29
N THR A 28 -1.39 -9.10 -16.10
CA THR A 28 -1.37 -10.37 -16.85
C THR A 28 -2.12 -11.48 -16.13
N ASP A 29 -2.58 -12.51 -16.87
CA ASP A 29 -3.17 -13.76 -16.35
C ASP A 29 -2.26 -14.57 -15.41
N LYS A 30 -0.99 -14.17 -15.30
CA LYS A 30 -0.02 -14.72 -14.33
C LYS A 30 -0.19 -14.10 -12.94
N CYS A 31 -1.17 -13.22 -12.75
CA CYS A 31 -1.49 -12.61 -11.47
C CYS A 31 -1.97 -13.66 -10.47
N GLY A 32 -1.40 -13.66 -9.27
CA GLY A 32 -1.74 -14.63 -8.23
C GLY A 32 -3.18 -14.50 -7.71
N TYR A 33 -3.83 -13.35 -7.93
CA TYR A 33 -5.23 -13.13 -7.58
C TYR A 33 -6.16 -13.77 -8.62
N GLU A 34 -5.97 -13.49 -9.92
CA GLU A 34 -6.83 -14.05 -10.99
C GLU A 34 -6.83 -15.58 -11.00
N ARG A 35 -5.66 -16.20 -10.82
CA ARG A 35 -5.57 -17.66 -10.76
C ARG A 35 -6.21 -18.27 -9.51
N ARG A 36 -6.26 -17.51 -8.41
CA ARG A 36 -6.65 -18.01 -7.08
C ARG A 36 -7.35 -16.90 -6.28
N SER A 37 -8.58 -16.59 -6.66
CA SER A 37 -9.44 -15.57 -6.04
C SER A 37 -10.00 -15.99 -4.66
N TYR A 38 -9.17 -16.61 -3.84
CA TYR A 38 -9.53 -17.05 -2.50
C TYR A 38 -8.40 -16.77 -1.50
N PRO A 39 -8.69 -16.53 -0.21
CA PRO A 39 -7.69 -16.21 0.79
C PRO A 39 -6.54 -17.24 0.85
N PRO A 40 -5.32 -16.83 1.23
CA PRO A 40 -4.21 -17.76 1.41
C PRO A 40 -4.41 -18.67 2.64
N GLY A 41 -3.87 -19.89 2.58
CA GLY A 41 -3.94 -20.90 3.64
C GLY A 41 -4.77 -22.13 3.26
N GLN A 42 -4.69 -23.19 4.06
CA GLN A 42 -5.40 -24.47 3.85
C GLN A 42 -6.91 -24.27 3.76
N HIS A 43 -7.48 -23.47 4.66
CA HIS A 43 -8.92 -23.15 4.68
C HIS A 43 -9.32 -22.01 3.73
N GLY A 44 -8.47 -21.67 2.75
CA GLY A 44 -8.74 -20.57 1.83
C GLY A 44 -10.00 -20.77 0.97
N GLN A 45 -10.29 -22.02 0.61
CA GLN A 45 -11.47 -22.40 -0.18
C GLN A 45 -12.71 -22.71 0.68
N SER A 46 -12.54 -22.80 2.00
CA SER A 46 -13.67 -23.02 2.90
C SER A 46 -14.66 -21.86 2.84
N ARG A 47 -15.94 -22.14 3.11
CA ARG A 47 -17.01 -21.13 3.09
C ARG A 47 -16.64 -19.96 4.00
N ARG A 48 -16.67 -18.74 3.44
CA ARG A 48 -16.36 -17.52 4.20
C ARG A 48 -17.43 -17.29 5.25
N LYS A 49 -17.03 -17.23 6.52
CA LYS A 49 -17.90 -16.79 7.62
C LYS A 49 -18.19 -15.30 7.48
N LYS A 50 -19.38 -14.87 7.91
CA LYS A 50 -19.72 -13.45 8.04
C LYS A 50 -18.68 -12.78 8.94
N ARG A 51 -18.14 -11.65 8.51
CA ARG A 51 -17.19 -10.87 9.30
C ARG A 51 -17.96 -10.10 10.37
N SER A 52 -17.32 -9.90 11.53
CA SER A 52 -17.77 -8.90 12.49
C SER A 52 -17.46 -7.49 11.99
N ASP A 53 -18.12 -6.49 12.54
CA ASP A 53 -17.90 -5.08 12.20
C ASP A 53 -16.43 -4.65 12.41
N TYR A 54 -15.84 -5.10 13.51
CA TYR A 54 -14.39 -4.93 13.75
C TYR A 54 -13.55 -5.60 12.65
N GLY A 55 -13.94 -6.80 12.23
CA GLY A 55 -13.26 -7.54 11.17
C GLY A 55 -13.33 -6.82 9.82
N GLU A 56 -14.42 -6.12 9.54
CA GLU A 56 -14.58 -5.29 8.35
C GLU A 56 -13.67 -4.06 8.41
N GLN A 57 -13.75 -3.27 9.48
CA GLN A 57 -12.91 -2.08 9.69
C GLN A 57 -11.42 -2.42 9.66
N LEU A 58 -11.03 -3.53 10.30
CA LEU A 58 -9.65 -4.01 10.29
C LEU A 58 -9.18 -4.29 8.86
N ARG A 59 -10.02 -4.87 8.00
CA ARG A 59 -9.68 -5.21 6.62
C ARG A 59 -9.53 -3.96 5.77
N GLU A 60 -10.45 -3.01 5.88
CA GLU A 60 -10.33 -1.72 5.19
C GLU A 60 -9.04 -0.99 5.57
N LYS A 61 -8.71 -0.95 6.87
CA LYS A 61 -7.42 -0.41 7.33
C LYS A 61 -6.22 -1.14 6.72
N GLN A 62 -6.26 -2.49 6.71
CA GLN A 62 -5.17 -3.29 6.15
C GLN A 62 -5.03 -3.09 4.63
N LYS A 63 -6.12 -2.93 3.89
CA LYS A 63 -6.11 -2.63 2.45
C LYS A 63 -5.33 -1.35 2.18
N VAL A 64 -5.75 -0.23 2.78
CA VAL A 64 -5.12 1.07 2.57
C VAL A 64 -3.63 1.01 2.94
N LYS A 65 -3.29 0.49 4.12
CA LYS A 65 -1.89 0.36 4.54
C LYS A 65 -1.03 -0.42 3.54
N ARG A 66 -1.57 -1.52 2.98
CA ARG A 66 -0.85 -2.39 2.05
C ARG A 66 -0.69 -1.77 0.67
N ILE A 67 -1.69 -1.04 0.18
CA ILE A 67 -1.61 -0.28 -1.08
C ILE A 67 -0.38 0.64 -1.03
N TYR A 68 -0.29 1.48 0.00
CA TYR A 68 0.84 2.40 0.14
C TYR A 68 2.12 1.76 0.68
N GLY A 69 2.11 0.46 1.02
CA GLY A 69 3.31 -0.28 1.44
C GLY A 69 3.97 0.21 2.74
N ILE A 70 3.22 0.82 3.67
CA ILE A 70 3.78 1.44 4.87
C ILE A 70 3.63 0.61 6.16
N ALA A 71 4.49 0.90 7.15
CA ALA A 71 4.42 0.28 8.47
C ALA A 71 3.18 0.78 9.25
N GLU A 72 2.62 -0.08 10.11
CA GLU A 72 1.41 0.23 10.90
C GLU A 72 1.60 1.47 11.78
N ARG A 73 2.76 1.60 12.45
CA ARG A 73 3.11 2.77 13.25
C ARG A 73 3.10 4.06 12.42
N GLN A 74 3.59 3.99 11.19
CA GLN A 74 3.63 5.15 10.29
C GLN A 74 2.22 5.51 9.79
N PHE A 75 1.42 4.50 9.40
CA PHE A 75 0.02 4.70 9.01
C PHE A 75 -0.80 5.33 10.15
N ARG A 76 -0.63 4.84 11.39
CA ARG A 76 -1.27 5.41 12.58
C ARG A 76 -0.86 6.87 12.80
N GLY A 77 0.41 7.21 12.57
CA GLY A 77 0.88 8.60 12.62
C GLY A 77 0.18 9.51 11.61
N TYR A 78 0.01 9.07 10.37
CA TYR A 78 -0.74 9.83 9.35
C TYR A 78 -2.21 9.97 9.70
N TYR A 79 -2.82 8.93 10.26
CA TYR A 79 -4.21 8.99 10.71
C TYR A 79 -4.42 10.07 11.78
N TYR A 80 -3.56 10.14 12.80
CA TYR A 80 -3.66 11.20 13.81
C TYR A 80 -3.35 12.59 13.24
N LYS A 81 -2.45 12.69 12.27
CA LYS A 81 -2.20 13.96 11.57
C LYS A 81 -3.42 14.40 10.77
N ALA A 82 -4.07 13.47 10.07
CA ALA A 82 -5.31 13.72 9.33
C ALA A 82 -6.44 14.17 10.26
N LEU A 83 -6.62 13.51 11.41
CA LEU A 83 -7.63 13.87 12.42
C LEU A 83 -7.46 15.30 12.98
N ARG A 84 -6.22 15.79 13.07
CA ARG A 84 -5.92 17.15 13.56
C ARG A 84 -6.03 18.22 12.46
N THR A 85 -6.14 17.81 11.21
CA THR A 85 -6.22 18.71 10.07
C THR A 85 -7.68 19.12 9.86
N LYS A 86 -7.93 20.39 9.55
CA LYS A 86 -9.29 20.87 9.24
C LYS A 86 -9.80 20.19 7.96
N GLY A 87 -11.05 19.71 7.98
CA GLY A 87 -11.72 19.05 6.86
C GLY A 87 -12.13 17.62 7.17
N VAL A 88 -12.51 16.86 6.13
CA VAL A 88 -12.95 15.47 6.29
C VAL A 88 -11.74 14.55 6.50
N SER A 89 -11.65 13.94 7.69
CA SER A 89 -10.51 13.12 8.12
C SER A 89 -10.10 12.02 7.14
N GLY A 90 -11.07 11.37 6.51
CA GLY A 90 -10.82 10.33 5.49
C GLY A 90 -10.10 10.88 4.26
N HIS A 91 -10.55 12.02 3.73
CA HIS A 91 -9.89 12.70 2.61
C HIS A 91 -8.49 13.18 2.99
N MET A 92 -8.34 13.77 4.17
CA MET A 92 -7.03 14.23 4.66
C MET A 92 -6.03 13.07 4.80
N LEU A 93 -6.48 11.90 5.26
CA LEU A 93 -5.63 10.72 5.35
C LEU A 93 -5.11 10.29 3.97
N ILE A 94 -6.03 10.16 3.00
CA ILE A 94 -5.65 9.76 1.63
C ILE A 94 -4.73 10.80 1.00
N GLN A 95 -5.03 12.09 1.17
CA GLN A 95 -4.18 13.17 0.66
C GLN A 95 -2.75 13.12 1.25
N LEU A 96 -2.61 12.85 2.55
CA LEU A 96 -1.30 12.70 3.18
C LEU A 96 -0.54 11.47 2.67
N LEU A 97 -1.24 10.38 2.35
CA LEU A 97 -0.62 9.18 1.80
C LEU A 97 -0.21 9.37 0.34
N GLU A 98 -1.03 10.04 -0.46
CA GLU A 98 -0.74 10.31 -1.88
C GLU A 98 0.43 11.29 -2.07
N ARG A 99 0.61 12.24 -1.14
CA ARG A 99 1.69 13.24 -1.18
C ARG A 99 3.09 12.71 -0.88
N ARG A 100 3.23 11.48 -0.40
CA ARG A 100 4.55 10.95 -0.05
C ARG A 100 5.43 10.83 -1.29
N LEU A 101 6.72 11.16 -1.16
CA LEU A 101 7.66 11.10 -2.27
C LEU A 101 7.72 9.71 -2.95
N ASP A 102 7.72 8.61 -2.18
CA ASP A 102 7.67 7.27 -2.78
C ASP A 102 6.39 7.01 -3.59
N ASN A 103 5.25 7.53 -3.11
CA ASN A 103 3.99 7.43 -3.83
C ASN A 103 3.96 8.32 -5.07
N VAL A 104 4.46 9.55 -4.98
CA VAL A 104 4.54 10.50 -6.10
C VAL A 104 5.41 9.92 -7.23
N VAL A 105 6.56 9.35 -6.91
CA VAL A 105 7.44 8.67 -7.87
C VAL A 105 6.72 7.53 -8.59
N TYR A 106 5.96 6.71 -7.86
CA TYR A 106 5.12 5.66 -8.44
C TYR A 106 4.01 6.23 -9.35
N ARG A 107 3.29 7.26 -8.88
CA ARG A 107 2.22 7.92 -9.64
C ARG A 107 2.70 8.59 -10.92
N MET A 108 3.92 9.10 -10.93
CA MET A 108 4.57 9.68 -12.11
C MET A 108 5.06 8.62 -13.12
N GLY A 109 4.98 7.32 -12.79
CA GLY A 109 5.40 6.24 -13.68
C GLY A 109 6.91 5.98 -13.70
N PHE A 110 7.69 6.60 -12.80
CA PHE A 110 9.13 6.33 -12.69
C PHE A 110 9.45 4.95 -12.08
N ALA A 111 8.44 4.27 -11.52
CA ALA A 111 8.56 2.94 -10.95
C ALA A 111 7.29 2.15 -11.25
N SER A 112 7.44 0.84 -11.45
CA SER A 112 6.34 -0.08 -11.74
C SER A 112 5.55 -0.47 -10.49
N ASP A 113 6.16 -0.39 -9.30
CA ASP A 113 5.50 -0.65 -8.02
C ASP A 113 5.99 0.26 -6.88
N HIS A 114 5.25 0.30 -5.77
CA HIS A 114 5.60 1.11 -4.60
C HIS A 114 6.92 0.71 -3.93
N ALA A 115 7.31 -0.57 -4.00
CA ALA A 115 8.53 -1.05 -3.36
C ALA A 115 9.78 -0.62 -4.16
N GLU A 116 9.68 -0.67 -5.48
CA GLU A 116 10.65 -0.14 -6.44
C GLU A 116 10.77 1.38 -6.30
N ALA A 117 9.65 2.11 -6.31
CA ALA A 117 9.66 3.57 -6.13
C ALA A 117 10.40 3.98 -4.85
N ARG A 118 10.13 3.27 -3.75
CA ARG A 118 10.80 3.47 -2.48
C ARG A 118 12.30 3.18 -2.54
N GLN A 119 12.71 2.14 -3.27
CA GLN A 119 14.12 1.81 -3.46
C GLN A 119 14.82 2.91 -4.27
N LEU A 120 14.19 3.37 -5.35
CA LEU A 120 14.75 4.42 -6.19
C LEU A 120 14.95 5.73 -5.42
N VAL A 121 13.95 6.12 -4.62
CA VAL A 121 14.08 7.27 -3.70
C VAL A 121 15.21 7.03 -2.71
N ARG A 122 15.27 5.87 -2.05
CA ARG A 122 16.31 5.58 -1.06
C ARG A 122 17.72 5.63 -1.62
N HIS A 123 17.91 5.20 -2.85
CA HIS A 123 19.20 5.25 -3.54
C HIS A 123 19.55 6.67 -4.02
N GLY A 124 18.59 7.60 -3.93
CA GLY A 124 18.80 9.02 -4.21
C GLY A 124 18.81 9.33 -5.69
N HIS A 125 18.01 8.63 -6.48
CA HIS A 125 17.83 8.92 -7.91
C HIS A 125 17.01 10.19 -8.18
N PHE A 126 16.43 10.82 -7.15
CA PHE A 126 15.55 11.98 -7.30
C PHE A 126 16.05 13.20 -6.54
N THR A 127 15.75 14.36 -7.12
CA THR A 127 15.94 15.68 -6.52
C THR A 127 14.60 16.39 -6.41
N ILE A 128 14.37 17.10 -5.31
CA ILE A 128 13.22 17.98 -5.12
C ILE A 128 13.75 19.41 -5.11
N ASN A 129 13.31 20.24 -6.06
CA ASN A 129 13.75 21.63 -6.20
C ASN A 129 15.28 21.76 -6.17
N GLY A 130 15.99 20.91 -6.92
CA GLY A 130 17.45 20.90 -7.03
C GLY A 130 18.20 20.24 -5.87
N LYS A 131 17.53 19.81 -4.79
CA LYS A 131 18.18 19.12 -3.65
C LYS A 131 17.92 17.62 -3.69
N LYS A 132 18.97 16.81 -3.51
CA LYS A 132 18.86 15.34 -3.43
C LYS A 132 18.05 14.93 -2.21
N VAL A 133 17.00 14.13 -2.40
CA VAL A 133 16.14 13.65 -1.30
C VAL A 133 16.08 12.12 -1.35
N ASN A 134 16.53 11.48 -0.26
CA ASN A 134 16.56 10.02 -0.13
C ASN A 134 15.59 9.48 0.93
N ILE A 135 14.59 10.28 1.32
CA ILE A 135 13.61 9.95 2.35
C ILE A 135 12.26 9.66 1.67
N PRO A 136 11.82 8.40 1.59
CA PRO A 136 10.54 8.03 0.97
C PRO A 136 9.31 8.72 1.58
N SER A 137 9.36 9.03 2.87
CA SER A 137 8.26 9.65 3.61
C SER A 137 8.27 11.18 3.58
N TYR A 138 9.11 11.78 2.73
CA TYR A 138 9.10 13.22 2.48
C TYR A 138 7.72 13.66 1.95
N LEU A 139 7.23 14.82 2.41
CA LEU A 139 5.89 15.37 2.17
C LEU A 139 5.94 16.84 1.77
#